data_AF-A0A9C8RIW9-F1
#
_entry.id   AF-A0A9C8RIW9-F1
#
_cell.length_a   1.000
_cell.length_b   1.000
_cell.length_c   1.000
_cell.angle_alpha   90.00
_cell.angle_beta   90.00
_cell.angle_gamma   90.00
#
_symmetry.space_group_name_H-M   'P 1'
#
loop_
_entity.id
_entity.type
_entity.pdbx_description
1 polymer ?
#
loop_
_entity_poly.entity_id
_entity_poly.type
_entity_poly.pdbx_seq_one_letter_code
_entity_poly.pdbx_strand_id
1 'polypeptide(L)'
;MADNFPHRSHCPINYALESFGDKWTLLIIRDLMFNDKESYGDFLASGEKISTNILADRLKRLEELGIVTKGVKESNRSRVVYSLTQKGRDLLPIMLEITRWSGKYDANTYASRSFLARLEQDRDKLIAAIRAGW
;
A
#
# COMPACT_ATOMS: atom_id res chain seq x y z
N MET A 1 0.07 -20.41 3.88
CA MET A 1 1.28 -20.71 4.66
C MET A 1 1.26 -19.79 5.87
N ALA A 2 1.60 -20.29 7.06
CA ALA A 2 1.64 -19.45 8.25
C ALA A 2 2.76 -18.41 8.12
N ASP A 3 2.47 -17.14 8.42
CA ASP A 3 3.47 -16.08 8.54
C ASP A 3 4.48 -16.52 9.61
N ASN A 4 5.72 -16.85 9.22
CA ASN A 4 6.77 -17.27 10.15
C ASN A 4 7.57 -16.06 10.67
N PHE A 5 6.91 -14.91 10.83
CA PHE A 5 7.52 -13.71 11.38
C PHE A 5 7.46 -13.75 12.91
N PRO A 6 8.57 -13.46 13.61
CA PRO A 6 8.58 -13.43 15.06
C PRO A 6 7.67 -12.31 15.56
N HIS A 7 6.46 -12.66 16.02
CA HIS A 7 5.56 -11.72 16.64
C HIS A 7 5.92 -11.55 18.11
N ARG A 8 6.22 -10.31 18.51
CA ARG A 8 6.42 -9.94 19.92
C ARG A 8 5.20 -10.24 20.79
N SER A 9 4.00 -10.20 20.20
CA SER A 9 2.74 -10.58 20.84
C SER A 9 1.66 -10.89 19.79
N HIS A 10 0.58 -11.54 20.23
CA HIS A 10 -0.64 -11.76 19.43
C HIS A 10 -1.60 -10.54 19.42
N CYS A 11 -1.12 -9.35 19.82
CA CYS A 11 -1.91 -8.13 19.72
C CYS A 11 -2.16 -7.78 18.23
N PRO A 12 -3.41 -7.54 17.79
CA PRO A 12 -3.70 -7.20 16.39
C PRO A 12 -2.97 -5.95 15.89
N ILE A 13 -2.78 -4.96 16.76
CA ILE A 13 -1.99 -3.76 16.42
C ILE A 13 -0.52 -4.12 16.26
N ASN A 14 0.04 -4.97 17.13
CA ASN A 14 1.42 -5.43 16.97
C ASN A 14 1.58 -6.21 15.66
N TYR A 15 0.63 -7.06 15.29
CA TYR A 15 0.65 -7.76 13.99
C TYR A 15 0.70 -6.77 12.82
N ALA A 16 -0.16 -5.73 12.84
CA ALA A 16 -0.15 -4.68 11.83
C ALA A 16 1.18 -3.91 11.79
N LEU A 17 1.73 -3.56 12.95
CA LEU A 17 2.99 -2.83 13.07
C LEU A 17 4.18 -3.66 12.55
N GLU A 18 4.24 -4.95 12.87
CA GLU A 18 5.25 -5.85 12.33
C GLU A 18 5.03 -6.10 10.83
N SER A 19 3.80 -6.04 10.33
CA SER A 19 3.52 -6.26 8.91
C SER A 19 3.85 -5.05 8.04
N PHE A 20 3.38 -3.86 8.43
CA PHE A 20 3.43 -2.64 7.62
C PHE A 20 3.59 -1.34 8.43
N GLY A 21 4.04 -1.41 9.68
CA GLY A 21 4.14 -0.26 10.60
C GLY A 21 5.32 0.68 10.37
N ASP A 22 6.14 0.46 9.36
CA ASP A 22 7.26 1.34 9.05
C ASP A 22 6.89 2.41 8.01
N LYS A 23 7.71 3.46 7.93
CA LYS A 23 7.45 4.66 7.12
C LYS A 23 7.24 4.39 5.62
N TRP A 24 7.80 3.31 5.09
CA TRP A 24 7.88 3.08 3.65
C TRP A 24 6.85 2.07 3.13
N THR A 25 6.48 1.08 3.94
CA THR A 25 5.63 -0.03 3.47
C THR A 25 4.27 0.46 2.97
N LEU A 26 3.59 1.33 3.71
CA LEU A 26 2.31 1.89 3.27
C LEU A 26 2.44 2.84 2.07
N LEU A 27 3.61 3.46 1.85
CA LEU A 27 3.86 4.28 0.66
C LEU A 27 4.01 3.41 -0.60
N ILE A 28 4.65 2.24 -0.48
CA ILE A 28 4.73 1.25 -1.57
C ILE A 28 3.33 0.71 -1.87
N ILE A 29 2.54 0.37 -0.83
CA ILE A 29 1.16 -0.09 -1.02
C ILE A 29 0.30 0.99 -1.65
N ARG A 30 0.42 2.26 -1.23
CA ARG A 30 -0.26 3.40 -1.87
C ARG A 30 0.09 3.48 -3.35
N ASP A 31 1.37 3.38 -3.67
CA ASP A 31 1.87 3.49 -5.03
C ASP A 31 1.31 2.37 -5.93
N LEU A 32 1.24 1.14 -5.42
CA LEU A 32 0.60 0.01 -6.08
C LEU A 32 -0.93 0.15 -6.21
N MET A 33 -1.57 0.77 -5.23
CA MET A 33 -3.04 0.82 -5.12
C MET A 33 -3.66 1.99 -5.90
N PHE A 34 -2.97 3.12 -6.00
CA PHE A 34 -3.55 4.39 -6.46
C PHE A 34 -2.75 5.14 -7.51
N ASN A 35 -1.47 4.81 -7.70
CA ASN A 35 -0.57 5.61 -8.54
C ASN A 35 -0.05 4.87 -9.78
N ASP A 36 -0.64 3.71 -10.12
CA ASP A 36 -0.26 2.87 -11.27
C ASP A 36 1.24 2.52 -11.31
N LYS A 37 1.88 2.42 -10.13
CA LYS A 37 3.29 2.06 -10.01
C LYS A 37 3.41 0.58 -9.72
N GLU A 38 4.19 -0.10 -10.54
CA GLU A 38 4.31 -1.56 -10.47
C GLU A 38 5.75 -2.05 -10.52
N SER A 39 6.73 -1.23 -10.86
CA SER A 39 8.13 -1.66 -10.98
C SER A 39 9.07 -0.96 -10.00
N TYR A 40 10.24 -1.57 -9.80
CA TYR A 40 11.27 -1.02 -8.93
C TYR A 40 11.65 0.42 -9.29
N GLY A 41 11.76 0.71 -10.60
CA GLY A 41 12.05 2.05 -11.10
C GLY A 41 10.93 3.04 -10.80
N ASP A 42 9.66 2.61 -10.87
CA ASP A 42 8.51 3.47 -10.57
C ASP A 42 8.54 3.91 -9.10
N PHE A 43 8.82 2.99 -8.18
CA PHE A 43 8.91 3.30 -6.74
C PHE A 43 10.09 4.22 -6.41
N LEU A 44 11.23 4.08 -7.08
CA LEU A 44 12.37 5.01 -6.92
C LEU A 44 12.06 6.41 -7.46
N ALA A 45 11.22 6.49 -8.49
CA ALA A 45 10.80 7.76 -9.07
C ALA A 45 9.80 8.52 -8.17
N SER A 46 9.20 7.87 -7.17
CA SER A 46 8.27 8.48 -6.20
C SER A 46 8.83 9.73 -5.51
N GLY A 47 7.93 10.63 -5.12
CA GLY A 47 8.28 11.92 -4.54
C GLY A 47 9.01 11.82 -3.21
N GLU A 48 8.77 10.74 -2.46
CA GLU A 48 9.37 10.53 -1.13
C GLU A 48 10.81 10.02 -1.17
N LYS A 49 11.34 9.67 -2.36
CA LYS A 49 12.75 9.29 -2.57
C LYS A 49 13.25 8.18 -1.63
N ILE A 50 12.55 7.04 -1.62
CA ILE A 50 12.99 5.84 -0.93
C ILE A 50 14.36 5.38 -1.45
N SER A 51 15.27 4.98 -0.55
CA SER A 51 16.57 4.45 -0.95
C SER A 51 16.45 3.01 -1.47
N THR A 52 17.37 2.61 -2.35
CA THR A 52 17.35 1.30 -3.02
C THR A 52 17.39 0.12 -2.04
N ASN A 53 18.25 0.20 -1.03
CA ASN A 53 18.38 -0.84 -0.01
C ASN A 53 17.08 -1.02 0.81
N ILE A 54 16.42 0.08 1.17
CA ILE A 54 15.16 0.03 1.92
C ILE A 54 14.03 -0.48 1.04
N LEU A 55 13.94 0.00 -0.21
CA LEU A 55 12.94 -0.49 -1.16
C LEU A 55 13.05 -2.00 -1.39
N ALA A 56 14.28 -2.51 -1.60
CA ALA A 56 14.52 -3.93 -1.81
C ALA A 56 14.09 -4.76 -0.60
N ASP A 57 14.45 -4.32 0.61
CA ASP A 57 14.05 -4.98 1.86
C ASP A 57 12.53 -5.00 2.05
N ARG A 58 11.84 -3.88 1.79
CA ARG A 58 10.37 -3.82 1.93
C ARG A 58 9.62 -4.64 0.91
N LEU A 59 10.04 -4.61 -0.37
CA LEU A 59 9.41 -5.45 -1.39
C LEU A 59 9.56 -6.93 -1.07
N LYS A 60 10.75 -7.35 -0.60
CA LYS A 60 10.99 -8.72 -0.14
C LYS A 60 10.08 -9.07 1.05
N ARG A 61 9.98 -8.21 2.06
CA ARG A 61 9.10 -8.45 3.22
C ARG A 61 7.62 -8.55 2.82
N LEU A 62 7.15 -7.66 1.95
CA LEU A 62 5.77 -7.68 1.45
C LEU A 62 5.46 -8.95 0.65
N GLU A 63 6.43 -9.47 -0.10
CA GLU A 63 6.35 -10.74 -0.80
C GLU A 63 6.27 -11.92 0.17
N GLU A 64 7.16 -11.96 1.18
CA GLU A 64 7.17 -12.99 2.23
C GLU A 64 5.87 -13.01 3.05
N LEU A 65 5.29 -11.84 3.33
CA LEU A 65 3.99 -11.69 4.01
C LEU A 65 2.80 -12.02 3.11
N GLY A 66 3.02 -12.29 1.82
CA GLY A 66 1.97 -12.54 0.84
C GLY A 66 1.04 -11.34 0.61
N ILE A 67 1.52 -10.11 0.84
CA ILE A 67 0.80 -8.85 0.59
C ILE A 67 1.00 -8.41 -0.88
N VAL A 68 2.18 -8.70 -1.43
CA VAL A 68 2.56 -8.41 -2.81
C VAL A 68 3.04 -9.69 -3.50
N THR A 69 2.79 -9.81 -4.79
CA THR A 69 3.43 -10.81 -5.66
C THR A 69 4.40 -10.14 -6.61
N LYS A 70 5.53 -10.80 -6.89
CA LYS A 70 6.49 -10.41 -7.91
C LYS A 70 6.28 -11.24 -9.18
N GLY A 71 6.24 -10.57 -10.33
CA GLY A 71 6.04 -11.19 -11.63
C GLY A 71 6.80 -10.48 -12.74
N VAL A 72 6.53 -10.85 -13.98
CA VAL A 72 7.01 -10.16 -15.19
C VAL A 72 5.83 -9.56 -15.94
N LYS A 73 6.03 -8.37 -16.52
CA LYS A 73 4.97 -7.72 -17.29
C LYS A 73 4.69 -8.53 -18.56
N GLU A 74 3.42 -8.83 -18.82
CA GLU A 74 3.04 -9.62 -20.00
C GLU A 74 3.48 -8.96 -21.31
N SER A 75 3.32 -7.63 -21.39
CA SER A 75 3.73 -6.83 -22.55
C SER A 75 5.24 -6.71 -22.71
N ASN A 76 6.01 -6.96 -21.65
CA ASN A 76 7.47 -6.89 -21.68
C ASN A 76 8.08 -7.80 -20.60
N ARG A 77 8.44 -9.02 -21.00
CA ARG A 77 8.95 -10.07 -20.09
C ARG A 77 10.28 -9.73 -19.41
N SER A 78 11.01 -8.69 -19.84
CA SER A 78 12.21 -8.21 -19.14
C SER A 78 11.89 -7.27 -17.97
N ARG A 79 10.67 -6.74 -17.89
CA ARG A 79 10.24 -5.84 -16.82
C ARG A 79 9.63 -6.63 -15.67
N VAL A 80 10.31 -6.59 -14.52
CA VAL A 80 9.77 -7.09 -13.26
C VAL A 80 8.69 -6.14 -12.76
N VAL A 81 7.57 -6.71 -12.34
CA VAL A 81 6.44 -5.98 -11.76
C VAL A 81 6.02 -6.59 -10.43
N TYR A 82 5.35 -5.77 -9.63
CA TYR A 82 4.81 -6.07 -8.33
C TYR A 82 3.31 -5.78 -8.35
N SER A 83 2.52 -6.64 -7.73
CA SER A 83 1.06 -6.48 -7.68
C SER A 83 0.52 -6.84 -6.30
N LEU A 84 -0.52 -6.15 -5.84
CA LEU A 84 -1.17 -6.48 -4.58
C LEU A 84 -1.90 -7.82 -4.68
N THR A 85 -1.71 -8.69 -3.68
CA THR A 85 -2.56 -9.85 -3.47
C THR A 85 -3.91 -9.43 -2.89
N GLN A 86 -4.83 -10.39 -2.68
CA GLN A 86 -6.04 -10.11 -1.92
C GLN A 86 -5.74 -9.56 -0.51
N LYS A 87 -4.74 -10.12 0.18
CA LYS A 87 -4.30 -9.65 1.52
C LYS A 87 -3.85 -8.18 1.47
N GLY A 88 -3.15 -7.76 0.42
CA GLY A 88 -2.75 -6.36 0.25
C GLY A 88 -3.91 -5.44 -0.15
N ARG A 89 -4.81 -5.92 -1.01
CA ARG A 89 -6.05 -5.24 -1.41
C ARG A 89 -6.98 -4.99 -0.22
N ASP A 90 -7.00 -5.89 0.77
CA ASP A 90 -7.79 -5.74 1.98
C ASP A 90 -7.30 -4.63 2.93
N LEU A 91 -6.14 -4.01 2.67
CA LEU A 91 -5.66 -2.84 3.39
C LEU A 91 -6.34 -1.53 2.95
N LEU A 92 -7.13 -1.54 1.88
CA LEU A 92 -7.81 -0.35 1.34
C LEU A 92 -8.58 0.45 2.42
N PRO A 93 -9.41 -0.15 3.29
CA PRO A 93 -10.13 0.60 4.32
C PRO A 93 -9.17 1.34 5.27
N ILE A 94 -8.04 0.72 5.63
CA ILE A 94 -7.02 1.34 6.49
C ILE A 94 -6.38 2.53 5.77
N MET A 95 -6.03 2.38 4.49
CA MET A 95 -5.47 3.48 3.68
C MET A 95 -6.41 4.67 3.60
N LEU A 96 -7.72 4.42 3.50
CA LEU A 96 -8.73 5.47 3.50
C LEU A 96 -8.84 6.16 4.86
N GLU A 97 -8.86 5.42 5.97
CA GLU A 97 -8.90 6.04 7.31
C GLU A 97 -7.63 6.87 7.61
N ILE A 98 -6.45 6.42 7.16
CA ILE A 98 -5.23 7.22 7.23
C ILE A 98 -5.39 8.51 6.43
N THR A 99 -5.96 8.43 5.22
CA THR A 99 -6.20 9.59 4.34
C THR A 99 -7.21 10.57 4.95
N ARG A 100 -8.26 10.05 5.59
CA ARG A 100 -9.25 10.85 6.32
C ARG A 100 -8.60 11.62 7.46
N TRP A 101 -7.82 10.90 8.28
CA TRP A 101 -7.11 11.51 9.40
C TRP A 101 -6.12 12.56 8.92
N SER A 102 -5.31 12.27 7.91
CA SER A 102 -4.35 13.24 7.38
C SER A 102 -5.05 14.45 6.75
N GLY A 103 -6.16 14.26 6.04
CA GLY A 103 -6.97 15.35 5.49
C GLY A 103 -7.53 16.31 6.55
N LYS A 104 -7.69 15.84 7.80
CA LYS A 104 -8.13 16.67 8.92
C LYS A 104 -6.99 17.45 9.59
N TYR A 105 -5.78 16.89 9.63
CA TYR A 105 -4.68 17.41 10.45
C TYR A 105 -3.50 17.99 9.65
N ASP A 106 -3.37 17.67 8.38
CA ASP A 106 -2.36 18.24 7.48
C ASP A 106 -2.96 19.39 6.67
N ALA A 107 -2.60 20.62 7.04
CA ALA A 107 -3.03 21.83 6.34
C ALA A 107 -2.52 21.89 4.88
N ASN A 108 -1.48 21.13 4.55
CA ASN A 108 -0.88 21.08 3.21
C ASN A 108 -1.22 19.77 2.47
N THR A 109 -2.28 19.08 2.88
CA THR A 109 -2.67 17.82 2.27
C THR A 109 -2.88 17.95 0.76
N TYR A 110 -2.33 16.98 0.02
CA TYR A 110 -2.59 16.85 -1.43
C TYR A 110 -3.92 16.13 -1.72
N ALA A 111 -4.63 15.64 -0.70
CA ALA A 111 -5.92 14.99 -0.89
C ALA A 111 -6.95 16.01 -1.38
N SER A 112 -7.57 15.74 -2.54
CA SER A 112 -8.58 16.65 -3.08
C SER A 112 -9.79 16.78 -2.15
N ARG A 113 -10.34 18.00 -2.04
CA ARG A 113 -11.53 18.26 -1.22
C ARG A 113 -12.72 17.39 -1.61
N SER A 114 -12.91 17.15 -2.91
CA SER A 114 -13.98 16.29 -3.44
C SER A 114 -13.78 14.83 -3.04
N PHE A 115 -12.54 14.32 -3.02
CA PHE A 115 -12.25 12.99 -2.54
C PHE A 115 -12.54 12.85 -1.03
N LEU A 116 -12.07 13.79 -0.21
CA LEU A 116 -12.33 13.78 1.23
C LEU A 116 -13.83 13.85 1.53
N ALA A 117 -14.59 14.70 0.81
CA ALA A 117 -16.04 14.78 0.97
C ALA A 117 -16.74 13.45 0.65
N ARG A 118 -16.33 12.75 -0.41
CA ARG A 118 -16.87 11.42 -0.75
C ARG A 118 -16.56 10.39 0.32
N LEU A 119 -15.34 10.43 0.87
CA LEU A 119 -14.91 9.53 1.95
C LEU A 119 -15.72 9.74 3.23
N GLU A 120 -16.05 10.98 3.56
CA GLU A 120 -16.92 11.31 4.71
C GLU A 120 -18.39 10.94 4.48
N GLN A 121 -18.89 11.12 3.25
CA GLN A 121 -20.29 10.90 2.93
C GLN A 121 -20.66 9.41 2.88
N ASP A 122 -19.87 8.60 2.17
CA ASP A 122 -20.18 7.19 1.93
C ASP A 122 -18.90 6.40 1.65
N ARG A 123 -18.19 6.07 2.73
CA ARG A 123 -16.94 5.30 2.68
C ARG A 123 -17.13 3.93 2.03
N ASP A 124 -18.22 3.25 2.34
CA ASP A 124 -18.43 1.87 1.88
C ASP A 124 -18.70 1.84 0.36
N LYS A 125 -19.46 2.82 -0.17
CA LYS A 125 -19.60 3.02 -1.61
C LYS A 125 -18.28 3.39 -2.29
N LEU A 126 -17.45 4.21 -1.64
CA LEU A 126 -16.12 4.53 -2.17
C LEU A 126 -15.22 3.29 -2.25
N ILE A 127 -15.21 2.46 -1.19
CA ILE A 127 -14.48 1.19 -1.16
C ILE A 127 -14.97 0.28 -2.29
N ALA A 128 -16.29 0.14 -2.45
CA ALA A 128 -16.88 -0.68 -3.51
C ALA A 128 -16.48 -0.17 -4.90
N ALA A 129 -16.50 1.15 -5.12
CA ALA A 129 -16.11 1.76 -6.39
C ALA A 129 -14.63 1.54 -6.74
N ILE A 130 -13.72 1.65 -5.75
CA ILE A 130 -12.29 1.38 -5.96
C ILE A 130 -12.07 -0.10 -6.27
N ARG A 131 -12.70 -1.00 -5.51
CA ARG A 131 -12.59 -2.45 -5.71
C ARG A 131 -13.12 -2.91 -7.07
N ALA A 132 -14.11 -2.23 -7.62
CA ALA A 132 -14.65 -2.53 -8.95
C ALA A 132 -13.66 -2.22 -10.09
N GLY A 133 -12.58 -1.47 -9.82
CA GLY A 133 -11.52 -1.16 -10.78
C GLY A 133 -10.31 -2.09 -10.76
N TRP A 134 -10.33 -3.18 -9.97
CA TRP A 134 -9.21 -4.10 -9.75
C TRP A 134 -9.30 -5.45 -10.47
#